data_AF-A0A7C6AF65-F1
#
_entry.id   AF-A0A7C6AF65-F1
#
_cell.length_a   1.000
_cell.length_b   1.000
_cell.length_c   1.000
_cell.angle_alpha   90.00
_cell.angle_beta   90.00
_cell.angle_gamma   90.00
#
_symmetry.space_group_name_H-M   'P 1'
#
loop_
_entity.id
_entity.type
_entity.pdbx_description
1 polymer ?
#
loop_
_entity_poly.entity_id
_entity_poly.type
_entity_poly.pdbx_seq_one_letter_code
_entity_poly.pdbx_strand_id
1 'polypeptide(L)'
;DKILLDAPCSAEGTIRKSKKVLYHWGLKNIQKMSRIQKGLIISAFRALKPGGIMVYSTCTIAPEENEGVVDYLLKKFPEAEILPINLGEFKFRQGVTQWQKEFFDPRIKNCARILPQDNDTAPFFIAKITKLGVPQLRPGYHGKIEYQNKVIELFSRQYDITDNRFKGFAVFQRQDKYFIATPETYSFIEISGIRKGLEVGRIYGASLKPDNDFVQIFGLGAKKNIIEVKEWELKKILCGECIKRHNGFDEFVIITYKNLPLSVGHANKDEIKSTVKRARRIREPLN
;
A
#
# COMPACT_ATOMS: atom_id res chain seq x y z
N ASP A 1 2.19 -12.46 9.74
CA ASP A 1 0.95 -12.58 10.54
C ASP A 1 -0.29 -12.45 9.68
N LYS A 2 -0.35 -11.46 8.80
CA LYS A 2 -1.47 -11.30 7.86
C LYS A 2 -0.98 -11.28 6.41
N ILE A 3 -1.77 -11.81 5.49
CA ILE A 3 -1.53 -11.77 4.04
C ILE A 3 -2.83 -11.37 3.34
N LEU A 4 -2.75 -10.46 2.37
CA LEU A 4 -3.82 -10.19 1.42
C LEU A 4 -3.38 -10.69 0.05
N LEU A 5 -4.09 -11.67 -0.49
CA LEU A 5 -3.96 -12.15 -1.85
C LEU A 5 -5.17 -11.67 -2.65
N ASP A 6 -5.06 -10.45 -3.18
CA ASP A 6 -5.99 -9.96 -4.21
C ASP A 6 -5.48 -10.47 -5.56
N ALA A 7 -6.09 -11.55 -6.04
CA ALA A 7 -5.51 -12.34 -7.11
C ALA A 7 -5.90 -11.80 -8.50
N PRO A 8 -4.97 -11.82 -9.48
CA PRO A 8 -5.33 -11.54 -10.87
C PRO A 8 -6.42 -12.53 -11.31
N CYS A 9 -7.49 -12.01 -11.89
CA CYS A 9 -8.67 -12.80 -12.27
C CYS A 9 -9.19 -12.40 -13.65
N SER A 10 -10.23 -13.09 -14.14
CA SER A 10 -10.95 -12.73 -15.38
C SER A 10 -11.62 -11.37 -15.34
N ALA A 11 -11.68 -10.72 -14.17
CA ALA A 11 -12.08 -9.34 -13.95
C ALA A 11 -13.51 -9.01 -14.43
N GLU A 12 -14.42 -9.99 -14.38
CA GLU A 12 -15.83 -9.84 -14.78
C GLU A 12 -16.49 -8.63 -14.08
N GLY A 13 -16.09 -8.32 -12.85
CA GLY A 13 -16.60 -7.18 -12.10
C GLY A 13 -16.20 -5.80 -12.59
N THR A 14 -15.24 -5.73 -13.51
CA THR A 14 -14.85 -4.45 -14.15
C THR A 14 -15.74 -4.08 -15.33
N ILE A 15 -16.68 -4.94 -15.74
CA ILE A 15 -17.53 -4.72 -16.92
C ILE A 15 -18.35 -3.42 -16.83
N ARG A 16 -18.81 -3.04 -15.63
CA ARG A 16 -19.52 -1.76 -15.39
C ARG A 16 -18.61 -0.54 -15.64
N LYS A 17 -17.30 -0.67 -15.41
CA LYS A 17 -16.31 0.40 -15.61
C LYS A 17 -15.73 0.41 -17.02
N SER A 18 -15.50 -0.77 -17.61
CA SER A 18 -14.92 -0.89 -18.95
C SER A 18 -15.40 -2.14 -19.66
N LYS A 19 -16.07 -1.95 -20.80
CA LYS A 19 -16.47 -3.06 -21.69
C LYS A 19 -15.28 -3.77 -22.35
N LYS A 20 -14.06 -3.25 -22.24
CA LYS A 20 -12.84 -3.87 -22.82
C LYS A 20 -12.57 -5.27 -22.26
N VAL A 21 -13.06 -5.58 -21.06
CA VAL A 21 -12.93 -6.91 -20.46
C VAL A 21 -13.58 -8.00 -21.33
N LEU A 22 -14.66 -7.66 -22.06
CA LEU A 22 -15.39 -8.60 -22.91
C LEU A 22 -14.55 -9.15 -24.06
N TYR A 23 -13.56 -8.41 -24.56
CA TYR A 23 -12.69 -8.88 -25.65
C TYR A 23 -11.77 -10.03 -25.24
N HIS A 24 -11.48 -10.15 -23.95
CA HIS A 24 -10.56 -11.17 -23.41
C HIS A 24 -11.29 -12.17 -22.50
N TRP A 25 -12.59 -11.99 -22.32
CA TRP A 25 -13.41 -12.85 -21.49
C TRP A 25 -13.70 -14.17 -22.22
N GLY A 26 -13.73 -15.27 -21.46
CA GLY A 26 -14.10 -16.58 -21.95
C GLY A 26 -13.57 -17.71 -21.07
N LEU A 27 -14.14 -18.90 -21.22
CA LEU A 27 -13.82 -20.07 -20.38
C LEU A 27 -12.32 -20.41 -20.36
N LYS A 28 -11.62 -20.27 -21.49
CA LYS A 28 -10.17 -20.48 -21.57
C LYS A 28 -9.40 -19.52 -20.65
N ASN A 29 -9.84 -18.25 -20.57
CA ASN A 29 -9.21 -17.27 -19.70
C ASN A 29 -9.51 -17.54 -18.22
N ILE A 30 -10.77 -17.86 -17.88
CA ILE A 30 -11.18 -18.26 -16.53
C ILE A 30 -10.33 -19.44 -16.03
N GLN A 31 -10.19 -20.49 -16.85
CA GLN A 31 -9.36 -21.65 -16.50
C GLN A 31 -7.88 -21.29 -16.35
N LYS A 32 -7.35 -20.42 -17.22
CA LYS A 32 -5.97 -19.92 -17.11
C LYS A 32 -5.76 -19.17 -15.80
N MET A 33 -6.67 -18.26 -15.45
CA MET A 33 -6.60 -17.48 -14.22
C MET A 33 -6.72 -18.38 -12.98
N SER A 34 -7.67 -19.31 -12.96
CA SER A 34 -7.81 -20.30 -11.87
C SER A 34 -6.51 -21.08 -11.63
N ARG A 35 -5.81 -21.52 -12.68
CA ARG A 35 -4.51 -22.21 -12.53
C ARG A 35 -3.44 -21.31 -11.90
N ILE A 36 -3.35 -20.05 -12.31
CA ILE A 36 -2.41 -19.08 -11.75
C ILE A 36 -2.75 -18.81 -10.27
N GLN A 37 -4.03 -18.58 -9.97
CA GLN A 37 -4.53 -18.33 -8.62
C GLN A 37 -4.26 -19.50 -7.68
N LYS A 38 -4.42 -20.75 -8.14
CA LYS A 38 -4.03 -21.96 -7.38
C LYS A 38 -2.55 -21.97 -7.02
N GLY A 39 -1.66 -21.52 -7.92
CA GLY A 39 -0.25 -21.35 -7.61
C GLY A 39 0.00 -20.27 -6.56
N LEU A 40 -0.66 -19.11 -6.70
CA LEU A 40 -0.51 -17.96 -5.80
C LEU A 40 -1.03 -18.26 -4.39
N ILE A 41 -2.20 -18.88 -4.25
CA ILE A 41 -2.80 -19.18 -2.95
C ILE A 41 -1.98 -20.20 -2.15
N ILE A 42 -1.35 -21.17 -2.82
CA ILE A 42 -0.38 -22.08 -2.16
C ILE A 42 0.84 -21.29 -1.67
N SER A 43 1.39 -20.41 -2.50
CA SER A 43 2.57 -19.60 -2.13
C SER A 43 2.26 -18.69 -0.93
N ALA A 44 1.12 -18.00 -0.97
CA ALA A 44 0.64 -17.15 0.11
C ALA A 44 0.42 -17.94 1.41
N PHE A 45 -0.24 -19.10 1.35
CA PHE A 45 -0.48 -19.93 2.53
C PHE A 45 0.81 -20.51 3.14
N ARG A 46 1.82 -20.83 2.31
CA ARG A 46 3.14 -21.24 2.79
C ARG A 46 3.89 -20.11 3.51
N ALA A 47 3.75 -18.89 3.03
CA ALA A 47 4.32 -17.70 3.68
C ALA A 47 3.57 -17.29 4.96
N LEU A 48 2.32 -17.74 5.13
CA LEU A 48 1.52 -17.48 6.32
C LEU A 48 2.09 -18.23 7.53
N LYS A 49 2.31 -17.50 8.62
CA LYS A 49 2.64 -18.11 9.92
C LYS A 49 1.43 -18.91 10.44
N PRO A 50 1.64 -19.99 11.20
CA PRO A 50 0.55 -20.57 12.00
C PRO A 50 -0.10 -19.50 12.89
N GLY A 51 -1.41 -19.58 13.09
CA GLY A 51 -2.27 -18.56 13.71
C GLY A 51 -2.49 -17.31 12.86
N GLY A 52 -1.84 -17.18 11.70
CA GLY A 52 -1.99 -16.02 10.82
C GLY A 52 -3.33 -16.00 10.08
N ILE A 53 -3.65 -14.85 9.50
CA ILE A 53 -4.85 -14.67 8.65
C ILE A 53 -4.44 -14.31 7.23
N MET A 54 -4.91 -15.10 6.26
CA MET A 54 -4.86 -14.77 4.85
C MET A 54 -6.26 -14.40 4.36
N VAL A 55 -6.38 -13.32 3.60
CA VAL A 55 -7.58 -13.02 2.82
C VAL A 55 -7.27 -13.29 1.37
N TYR A 56 -8.05 -14.17 0.75
CA TYR A 56 -8.07 -14.38 -0.69
C TYR A 56 -9.26 -13.61 -1.28
N SER A 57 -9.02 -12.83 -2.33
CA SER A 57 -10.08 -12.10 -3.01
C SER A 57 -9.93 -12.06 -4.52
N THR A 58 -11.06 -11.89 -5.20
CA THR A 58 -11.14 -11.65 -6.64
C THR A 58 -12.27 -10.66 -6.95
N CYS A 59 -12.19 -10.00 -8.11
CA CYS A 59 -13.28 -9.20 -8.66
C CYS A 59 -14.02 -9.93 -9.79
N THR A 60 -14.16 -11.26 -9.70
CA THR A 60 -14.85 -12.10 -10.68
C THR A 60 -15.98 -12.91 -10.03
N ILE A 61 -16.98 -13.34 -10.80
CA ILE A 61 -18.07 -14.18 -10.30
C ILE A 61 -17.86 -15.67 -10.57
N ALA A 62 -16.94 -16.01 -11.48
CA ALA A 62 -16.59 -17.38 -11.87
C ALA A 62 -16.23 -18.29 -10.67
N PRO A 63 -17.02 -19.34 -10.37
CA PRO A 63 -16.72 -20.27 -9.28
C PRO A 63 -15.40 -21.02 -9.43
N GLU A 64 -14.91 -21.21 -10.65
CA GLU A 64 -13.61 -21.83 -10.95
C GLU A 64 -12.44 -21.02 -10.39
N GLU A 65 -12.57 -19.69 -10.35
CA GLU A 65 -11.60 -18.75 -9.79
C GLU A 65 -11.85 -18.48 -8.31
N ASN A 66 -13.06 -18.72 -7.82
CA ASN A 66 -13.45 -18.41 -6.44
C ASN A 66 -13.38 -19.68 -5.57
N GLU A 67 -14.50 -20.38 -5.43
CA GLU A 67 -14.61 -21.58 -4.60
C GLU A 67 -13.68 -22.69 -5.04
N GLY A 68 -13.48 -22.88 -6.34
CA GLY A 68 -12.57 -23.90 -6.87
C GLY A 68 -11.09 -23.67 -6.51
N VAL A 69 -10.69 -22.42 -6.26
CA VAL A 69 -9.32 -22.08 -5.80
C VAL A 69 -9.19 -22.30 -4.29
N VAL A 70 -10.20 -21.90 -3.52
CA VAL A 70 -10.24 -22.12 -2.06
C VAL A 70 -10.32 -23.60 -1.73
N ASP A 71 -11.17 -24.36 -2.44
CA ASP A 71 -11.29 -25.82 -2.31
C ASP A 71 -9.96 -26.52 -2.59
N TYR A 72 -9.23 -26.08 -3.63
CA TYR A 72 -7.91 -26.59 -3.94
C TYR A 72 -6.90 -26.37 -2.81
N LEU A 73 -6.96 -25.22 -2.11
CA LEU A 73 -6.13 -24.99 -0.92
C LEU A 73 -6.51 -25.95 0.21
N LEU A 74 -7.79 -26.07 0.53
CA LEU A 74 -8.29 -26.91 1.64
C LEU A 74 -7.93 -28.38 1.45
N LYS A 75 -8.02 -28.90 0.22
CA LYS A 75 -7.62 -30.28 -0.12
C LYS A 75 -6.12 -30.52 0.04
N LYS A 76 -5.29 -29.49 -0.09
CA LYS A 76 -3.83 -29.60 -0.07
C LYS A 76 -3.21 -29.34 1.30
N PHE A 77 -3.89 -28.56 2.14
CA PHE A 77 -3.41 -28.14 3.45
C PHE A 77 -4.48 -28.41 4.51
N PRO A 78 -4.42 -29.55 5.22
CA PRO A 78 -5.34 -29.89 6.30
C PRO A 78 -5.37 -28.85 7.42
N GLU A 79 -4.27 -28.11 7.62
CA GLU A 79 -4.18 -27.01 8.57
C GLU A 79 -4.84 -25.69 8.09
N ALA A 80 -5.41 -25.65 6.88
CA ALA A 80 -6.17 -24.50 6.40
C ALA A 80 -7.62 -24.54 6.90
N GLU A 81 -8.07 -23.44 7.49
CA GLU A 81 -9.44 -23.29 7.98
C GLU A 81 -10.06 -21.99 7.47
N ILE A 82 -11.31 -22.06 6.96
CA ILE A 82 -12.09 -20.88 6.58
C ILE A 82 -12.75 -20.30 7.83
N LEU A 83 -12.41 -19.07 8.13
CA LEU A 83 -13.03 -18.29 9.20
C LEU A 83 -14.27 -17.56 8.68
N PRO A 84 -15.32 -17.40 9.51
CA PRO A 84 -16.45 -16.55 9.19
C PRO A 84 -16.03 -15.12 8.84
N ILE A 85 -16.74 -14.54 7.87
CA ILE A 85 -16.57 -13.16 7.43
C ILE A 85 -17.72 -12.33 8.02
N ASN A 86 -17.37 -11.18 8.59
CA ASN A 86 -18.32 -10.16 9.02
C ASN A 86 -18.01 -8.86 8.26
N LEU A 87 -18.98 -8.39 7.46
CA LEU A 87 -18.89 -7.15 6.68
C LEU A 87 -19.84 -6.06 7.21
N GLY A 88 -20.29 -6.17 8.46
CA GLY A 88 -21.27 -5.26 9.04
C GLY A 88 -22.60 -5.30 8.28
N GLU A 89 -23.07 -4.14 7.83
CA GLU A 89 -24.32 -3.98 7.09
C GLU A 89 -24.20 -4.36 5.60
N PHE A 90 -22.99 -4.61 5.11
CA PHE A 90 -22.75 -4.91 3.70
C PHE A 90 -23.26 -6.31 3.34
N LYS A 91 -24.19 -6.40 2.39
CA LYS A 91 -24.85 -7.67 2.03
C LYS A 91 -23.90 -8.57 1.26
N PHE A 92 -23.90 -9.85 1.60
CA PHE A 92 -23.19 -10.87 0.83
C PHE A 92 -23.96 -12.18 0.85
N ARG A 93 -23.71 -13.01 -0.16
CA ARG A 93 -24.21 -14.37 -0.24
C ARG A 93 -23.12 -15.35 0.15
N GLN A 94 -23.50 -16.52 0.62
CA GLN A 94 -22.56 -17.59 0.93
C GLN A 94 -21.84 -18.08 -0.33
N GLY A 95 -20.62 -18.60 -0.17
CA GLY A 95 -19.93 -19.32 -1.24
C GLY A 95 -20.74 -20.53 -1.70
N VAL A 96 -20.69 -20.85 -2.99
CA VAL A 96 -21.41 -22.00 -3.55
C VAL A 96 -20.66 -23.30 -3.24
N THR A 97 -21.34 -24.33 -2.75
CA THR A 97 -20.71 -25.62 -2.42
C THR A 97 -20.81 -26.64 -3.57
N GLN A 98 -21.49 -26.28 -4.66
CA GLN A 98 -21.60 -27.08 -5.86
C GLN A 98 -21.54 -26.16 -7.08
N TRP A 99 -20.77 -26.55 -8.09
CA TRP A 99 -20.74 -25.88 -9.38
C TRP A 99 -20.67 -26.92 -10.50
N GLN A 100 -21.65 -26.89 -11.39
CA GLN A 100 -21.82 -27.91 -12.43
C GLN A 100 -21.86 -29.32 -11.81
N LYS A 101 -20.86 -30.17 -12.14
CA LYS A 101 -20.73 -31.55 -11.63
C LYS A 101 -19.72 -31.66 -10.48
N GLU A 102 -19.10 -30.56 -10.06
CA GLU A 102 -18.13 -30.54 -8.97
C GLU A 102 -18.78 -30.15 -7.65
N PHE A 103 -18.41 -30.87 -6.59
CA PHE A 103 -18.75 -30.56 -5.21
C PHE A 103 -17.50 -30.04 -4.50
N PHE A 104 -17.67 -28.93 -3.80
CA PHE A 104 -16.61 -28.30 -3.02
C PHE A 104 -16.78 -28.59 -1.52
N ASP A 105 -15.71 -28.38 -0.76
CA ASP A 105 -15.74 -28.51 0.70
C ASP A 105 -16.91 -27.70 1.32
N PRO A 106 -17.75 -28.28 2.19
CA PRO A 106 -18.89 -27.59 2.79
C PRO A 106 -18.54 -26.31 3.56
N ARG A 107 -17.29 -26.18 4.04
CA ARG A 107 -16.78 -24.99 4.73
C ARG A 107 -16.76 -23.75 3.83
N ILE A 108 -16.78 -23.92 2.51
CA ILE A 108 -16.79 -22.82 1.53
C ILE A 108 -18.02 -21.92 1.63
N LYS A 109 -19.12 -22.40 2.23
CA LYS A 109 -20.28 -21.54 2.55
C LYS A 109 -19.92 -20.34 3.42
N ASN A 110 -18.81 -20.42 4.17
CA ASN A 110 -18.31 -19.33 5.03
C ASN A 110 -17.56 -18.24 4.23
N CYS A 111 -17.33 -18.44 2.93
CA CYS A 111 -16.85 -17.39 2.02
C CYS A 111 -17.98 -16.41 1.69
N ALA A 112 -17.60 -15.20 1.27
CA ALA A 112 -18.54 -14.13 0.93
C ALA A 112 -18.51 -13.85 -0.58
N ARG A 113 -19.68 -13.94 -1.21
CA ARG A 113 -19.97 -13.44 -2.55
C ARG A 113 -20.70 -12.12 -2.46
N ILE A 114 -20.05 -11.06 -2.92
CA ILE A 114 -20.68 -9.75 -3.12
C ILE A 114 -21.19 -9.72 -4.55
N LEU A 115 -22.50 -9.56 -4.72
CA LEU A 115 -23.13 -9.44 -6.04
C LEU A 115 -23.63 -8.02 -6.29
N PRO A 116 -23.62 -7.55 -7.54
CA PRO A 116 -23.97 -6.17 -7.87
C PRO A 116 -25.38 -5.78 -7.43
N GLN A 117 -26.36 -6.67 -7.60
CA GLN A 117 -27.75 -6.41 -7.26
C GLN A 117 -28.01 -6.28 -5.75
N ASP A 118 -27.09 -6.74 -4.90
CA ASP A 118 -27.30 -6.73 -3.46
C ASP A 118 -26.85 -5.41 -2.82
N ASN A 119 -25.89 -4.70 -3.42
CA ASN A 119 -25.27 -3.47 -2.86
C ASN A 119 -25.03 -2.33 -3.87
N ASP A 120 -25.44 -2.48 -5.13
CA ASP A 120 -25.07 -1.61 -6.26
C ASP A 120 -23.55 -1.40 -6.44
N THR A 121 -22.79 -2.49 -6.29
CA THR A 121 -21.33 -2.47 -6.47
C THR A 121 -20.88 -3.34 -7.64
N ALA A 122 -19.57 -3.36 -7.93
CA ALA A 122 -18.98 -4.45 -8.69
C ALA A 122 -19.10 -5.78 -7.89
N PRO A 123 -19.15 -6.94 -8.56
CA PRO A 123 -19.05 -8.22 -7.88
C PRO A 123 -17.66 -8.39 -7.25
N PHE A 124 -17.62 -9.13 -6.15
CA PHE A 124 -16.38 -9.45 -5.46
C PHE A 124 -16.52 -10.77 -4.70
N PHE A 125 -15.42 -11.50 -4.53
CA PHE A 125 -15.37 -12.71 -3.72
C PHE A 125 -14.31 -12.57 -2.64
N ILE A 126 -14.61 -13.06 -1.43
CA ILE A 126 -13.71 -12.99 -0.28
C ILE A 126 -13.72 -14.34 0.45
N ALA A 127 -12.54 -14.88 0.72
CA ALA A 127 -12.33 -15.99 1.64
C ALA A 127 -11.31 -15.57 2.71
N LYS A 128 -11.70 -15.67 3.98
CA LYS A 128 -10.83 -15.42 5.13
C LYS A 128 -10.34 -16.76 5.67
N ILE A 129 -9.04 -16.98 5.66
CA ILE A 129 -8.43 -18.29 5.90
C ILE A 129 -7.39 -18.14 6.99
N THR A 130 -7.36 -19.04 7.96
CA THR A 130 -6.28 -19.16 8.93
C THR A 130 -5.48 -20.43 8.73
N LYS A 131 -4.24 -20.42 9.21
CA LYS A 131 -3.36 -21.58 9.26
C LYS A 131 -3.30 -22.07 10.70
N LEU A 132 -3.87 -23.23 10.97
CA LEU A 132 -3.84 -23.84 12.29
C LEU A 132 -2.41 -24.18 12.71
N GLY A 133 -2.19 -24.18 14.03
CA GLY A 133 -0.91 -24.48 14.67
C GLY A 133 -0.35 -23.32 15.48
N VAL A 134 0.74 -23.60 16.20
CA VAL A 134 1.41 -22.64 17.08
C VAL A 134 2.41 -21.82 16.27
N PRO A 135 2.35 -20.46 16.31
CA PRO A 135 3.34 -19.64 15.64
C PRO A 135 4.74 -19.96 16.16
N GLN A 136 5.64 -20.42 15.29
CA GLN A 136 7.05 -20.52 15.65
C GLN A 136 7.70 -19.14 15.53
N LEU A 137 8.40 -18.73 16.58
CA LEU A 137 9.30 -17.58 16.53
C LEU A 137 10.43 -17.91 15.54
N ARG A 138 10.45 -17.25 14.38
CA ARG A 138 11.66 -17.23 13.56
C ARG A 138 12.63 -16.24 14.21
N PRO A 139 13.91 -16.58 14.39
CA PRO A 139 14.90 -15.59 14.80
C PRO A 139 14.84 -14.42 13.82
N GLY A 140 14.57 -13.22 14.33
CA GLY A 140 14.69 -12.01 13.53
C GLY A 140 16.15 -11.82 13.14
N TYR A 141 16.43 -11.34 11.93
CA TYR A 141 17.77 -10.89 11.60
C TYR A 141 18.08 -9.64 12.45
N HIS A 142 18.94 -9.77 13.44
CA HIS A 142 19.38 -8.66 14.29
C HIS A 142 20.55 -7.93 13.63
N GLY A 143 20.29 -7.28 12.48
CA GLY A 143 21.21 -6.27 11.95
C GLY A 143 21.29 -5.09 12.92
N LYS A 144 22.47 -4.46 13.03
CA LYS A 144 22.71 -3.34 13.95
C LYS A 144 21.80 -2.16 13.57
N ILE A 145 20.86 -1.81 14.45
CA ILE A 145 19.97 -0.65 14.29
C ILE A 145 20.60 0.53 15.01
N GLU A 146 20.94 1.59 14.28
CA GLU A 146 21.36 2.85 14.89
C GLU A 146 20.13 3.71 15.17
N TYR A 147 19.62 3.58 16.40
CA TYR A 147 18.62 4.49 16.96
C TYR A 147 19.31 5.78 17.39
N GLN A 148 18.70 6.94 17.08
CA GLN A 148 19.27 8.31 17.15
C GLN A 148 20.09 8.66 15.91
N ASN A 149 19.37 9.04 14.86
CA ASN A 149 19.98 9.45 13.61
C ASN A 149 19.87 10.97 13.46
N LYS A 150 21.03 11.61 13.29
CA LYS A 150 21.21 13.03 12.96
C LYS A 150 20.18 13.58 11.97
N VAL A 151 19.71 12.77 11.01
CA VAL A 151 18.70 13.19 10.03
C VAL A 151 17.35 13.56 10.66
N ILE A 152 16.91 12.84 11.70
CA ILE A 152 15.65 13.13 12.39
C ILE A 152 15.79 14.38 13.24
N GLU A 153 16.90 14.53 13.95
CA GLU A 153 17.21 15.74 14.72
C GLU A 153 17.24 16.98 13.81
N LEU A 154 17.86 16.87 12.63
CA LEU A 154 17.86 17.92 11.62
C LEU A 154 16.44 18.24 11.15
N PHE A 155 15.62 17.22 10.84
CA PHE A 155 14.23 17.41 10.42
C PHE A 155 13.41 18.14 11.51
N SER A 156 13.46 17.64 12.74
CA SER A 156 12.73 18.20 13.86
C SER A 156 13.15 19.62 14.18
N ARG A 157 14.46 19.91 14.15
CA ARG A 157 14.98 21.28 14.33
C ARG A 157 14.54 22.22 13.21
N GLN A 158 14.59 21.75 11.96
CA GLN A 158 14.30 22.55 10.78
C GLN A 158 12.81 22.91 10.68
N TYR A 159 11.92 22.01 11.10
CA TYR A 159 10.47 22.19 10.95
C TYR A 159 9.71 22.37 12.27
N ASP A 160 10.41 22.33 13.42
CA ASP A 160 9.85 22.38 14.77
C ASP A 160 8.75 21.31 14.98
N ILE A 161 9.15 20.06 14.72
CA ILE A 161 8.30 18.86 14.86
C ILE A 161 8.81 18.03 16.04
N THR A 162 7.90 17.56 16.88
CA THR A 162 8.23 16.70 18.02
C THR A 162 8.76 15.31 17.59
N ASP A 163 9.86 14.88 18.19
CA ASP A 163 10.60 13.64 17.87
C ASP A 163 9.84 12.34 18.19
N ASN A 164 8.87 12.38 19.11
CA ASN A 164 8.15 11.19 19.55
C ASN A 164 7.44 10.43 18.42
N ARG A 165 7.16 11.09 17.29
CA ARG A 165 6.56 10.46 16.10
C ARG A 165 7.47 9.46 15.39
N PHE A 166 8.78 9.57 15.61
CA PHE A 166 9.78 8.68 15.04
C PHE A 166 10.17 7.53 15.99
N LYS A 167 9.65 7.55 17.23
CA LYS A 167 9.92 6.50 18.22
C LYS A 167 9.45 5.15 17.69
N GLY A 168 10.32 4.14 17.80
CA GLY A 168 10.04 2.79 17.34
C GLY A 168 10.40 2.52 15.89
N PHE A 169 10.84 3.52 15.11
CA PHE A 169 11.38 3.29 13.77
C PHE A 169 12.91 3.15 13.78
N ALA A 170 13.42 2.32 12.88
CA ALA A 170 14.82 2.24 12.50
C ALA A 170 15.12 3.28 11.41
N VAL A 171 16.21 4.03 11.57
CA VAL A 171 16.69 4.99 10.56
C VAL A 171 18.05 4.53 10.05
N PHE A 172 18.22 4.48 8.74
CA PHE A 172 19.43 3.93 8.12
C PHE A 172 19.79 4.69 6.85
N GLN A 173 21.08 4.67 6.51
CA GLN A 173 21.60 5.30 5.31
C GLN A 173 21.80 4.27 4.20
N ARG A 174 21.47 4.64 2.97
CA ARG A 174 21.85 3.92 1.75
C ARG A 174 22.37 4.92 0.74
N GLN A 175 23.64 4.79 0.36
CA GLN A 175 24.33 5.79 -0.47
C GLN A 175 24.26 7.19 0.18
N ASP A 176 23.74 8.18 -0.53
CA ASP A 176 23.61 9.57 -0.08
C ASP A 176 22.23 9.90 0.54
N LYS A 177 21.40 8.88 0.77
CA LYS A 177 20.01 9.01 1.25
C LYS A 177 19.79 8.33 2.58
N TYR A 178 18.89 8.90 3.37
CA TYR A 178 18.39 8.32 4.61
C TYR A 178 16.99 7.74 4.43
N PHE A 179 16.72 6.67 5.14
CA PHE A 179 15.46 5.93 5.11
C PHE A 179 14.98 5.63 6.53
N ILE A 180 13.67 5.48 6.67
CA ILE A 180 13.00 5.10 7.92
C ILE A 180 12.12 3.86 7.68
N ALA A 181 12.16 2.90 8.59
CA ALA A 181 11.37 1.67 8.51
C ALA A 181 11.05 1.14 9.91
N THR A 182 10.05 0.28 10.04
CA THR A 182 9.89 -0.47 11.30
C THR A 182 11.10 -1.41 11.48
N PRO A 183 11.46 -1.80 12.72
CA PRO A 183 12.58 -2.70 12.98
C PRO A 183 12.43 -4.03 12.24
N GLU A 184 11.20 -4.55 12.13
CA GLU A 184 10.88 -5.77 11.40
C GLU A 184 11.14 -5.60 9.89
N THR A 185 10.71 -4.49 9.31
CA THR A 185 10.96 -4.17 7.89
C THR A 185 12.45 -3.97 7.63
N TYR A 186 13.16 -3.32 8.55
CA TYR A 186 14.59 -3.11 8.45
C TYR A 186 15.35 -4.45 8.47
N SER A 187 14.95 -5.35 9.37
CA SER A 187 15.53 -6.69 9.51
C SER A 187 15.25 -7.63 8.34
N PHE A 188 14.27 -7.32 7.48
CA PHE A 188 13.89 -8.20 6.38
C PHE A 188 15.02 -8.34 5.34
N ILE A 189 15.11 -9.50 4.69
CA ILE A 189 16.13 -9.76 3.66
C ILE A 189 16.07 -8.67 2.57
N GLU A 190 17.25 -8.24 2.10
CA GLU A 190 17.31 -7.34 0.96
C GLU A 190 16.98 -8.09 -0.33
N ILE A 191 15.94 -7.62 -1.01
CA ILE A 191 15.51 -8.14 -2.30
C ILE A 191 15.78 -7.06 -3.34
N SER A 192 16.51 -7.41 -4.39
CA SER A 192 16.79 -6.51 -5.50
C SER A 192 15.48 -5.96 -6.10
N GLY A 193 15.43 -4.66 -6.35
CA GLY A 193 14.26 -3.96 -6.88
C GLY A 193 13.18 -3.62 -5.85
N ILE A 194 13.29 -4.06 -4.60
CA ILE A 194 12.34 -3.70 -3.53
C ILE A 194 12.94 -2.61 -2.64
N ARG A 195 12.27 -1.45 -2.57
CA ARG A 195 12.63 -0.38 -1.63
C ARG A 195 12.28 -0.79 -0.21
N LYS A 196 13.27 -0.75 0.68
CA LYS A 196 13.10 -0.97 2.11
C LYS A 196 12.81 0.37 2.79
N GLY A 197 11.66 0.48 3.45
CA GLY A 197 11.26 1.70 4.18
C GLY A 197 10.85 2.88 3.30
N LEU A 198 10.68 4.02 3.95
CA LEU A 198 10.36 5.31 3.37
C LEU A 198 11.63 6.18 3.31
N GLU A 199 11.89 6.82 2.17
CA GLU A 199 13.00 7.78 2.05
C GLU A 199 12.70 8.99 2.92
N VAL A 200 13.60 9.33 3.85
CA VAL A 200 13.51 10.53 4.69
C VAL A 200 13.98 11.74 3.90
N GLY A 201 15.10 11.61 3.19
CA GLY A 201 15.72 12.68 2.43
C GLY A 201 17.24 12.57 2.39
N ARG A 202 17.91 13.71 2.16
CA ARG A 202 19.37 13.81 2.10
C ARG A 202 19.86 15.03 2.88
N ILE A 203 21.00 14.90 3.54
CA ILE A 203 21.64 16.02 4.22
C ILE A 203 22.36 16.88 3.18
N TYR A 204 22.15 18.18 3.24
CA TYR A 204 22.81 19.21 2.41
C TYR A 204 23.50 20.21 3.34
N GLY A 205 24.80 20.05 3.56
CA GLY A 205 25.54 20.88 4.51
C GLY A 205 24.97 20.75 5.93
N ALA A 206 24.41 21.83 6.45
CA ALA A 206 23.80 21.89 7.78
C ALA A 206 22.27 21.69 7.78
N SER A 207 21.63 21.56 6.62
CA SER A 207 20.19 21.37 6.47
C SER A 207 19.83 19.98 5.93
N LEU A 208 18.56 19.63 6.08
CA LEU A 208 17.98 18.44 5.47
C LEU A 208 17.12 18.89 4.29
N LYS A 209 17.33 18.24 3.14
CA LYS A 209 16.34 18.21 2.07
C LYS A 209 15.48 16.96 2.26
N PRO A 210 14.27 17.06 2.83
CA PRO A 210 13.42 15.90 3.00
C PRO A 210 12.88 15.39 1.65
N ASP A 211 12.42 14.15 1.62
CA ASP A 211 11.63 13.61 0.51
C ASP A 211 10.18 14.08 0.58
N ASN A 212 9.53 14.21 -0.58
CA ASN A 212 8.13 14.59 -0.67
C ASN A 212 7.20 13.62 0.07
N ASP A 213 7.45 12.31 -0.01
CA ASP A 213 6.60 11.30 0.64
C ASP A 213 6.74 11.38 2.17
N PHE A 214 7.95 11.71 2.64
CA PHE A 214 8.23 11.89 4.06
C PHE A 214 7.51 13.11 4.64
N VAL A 215 7.55 14.26 3.98
CA VAL A 215 6.84 15.46 4.48
C VAL A 215 5.32 15.31 4.44
N GLN A 216 4.77 14.57 3.47
CA GLN A 216 3.33 14.29 3.45
C GLN A 216 2.88 13.47 4.66
N ILE A 217 3.73 12.58 5.18
CA ILE A 217 3.42 11.73 6.33
C ILE A 217 3.78 12.41 7.65
N PHE A 218 4.98 12.99 7.74
CA PHE A 218 5.55 13.47 9.00
C PHE A 218 5.56 15.00 9.13
N GLY A 219 5.29 15.74 8.06
CA GLY A 219 5.30 17.21 8.05
C GLY A 219 4.07 17.86 8.70
N LEU A 220 3.02 17.10 8.99
CA LEU A 220 1.79 17.65 9.60
C LEU A 220 2.13 18.22 10.97
N GLY A 221 1.69 19.44 11.27
CA GLY A 221 2.00 20.10 12.54
C GLY A 221 3.44 20.62 12.66
N ALA A 222 4.16 20.73 11.54
CA ALA A 222 5.33 21.61 11.49
C ALA A 222 4.95 23.03 11.93
N LYS A 223 5.89 23.75 12.53
CA LYS A 223 5.71 25.16 12.94
C LYS A 223 6.75 26.11 12.34
N LYS A 224 7.84 25.59 11.77
CA LYS A 224 8.92 26.36 11.12
C LYS A 224 9.12 25.92 9.68
N ASN A 225 9.67 26.82 8.87
CA ASN A 225 10.03 26.57 7.47
C ASN A 225 8.84 26.01 6.67
N ILE A 226 7.68 26.64 6.81
CA ILE A 226 6.44 26.28 6.10
C ILE A 226 6.01 27.43 5.21
N ILE A 227 5.47 27.10 4.05
CA ILE A 227 4.82 28.06 3.18
C ILE A 227 3.43 27.55 2.82
N GLU A 228 2.43 28.24 3.35
CA GLU A 228 1.05 28.07 2.92
C GLU A 228 0.86 28.74 1.56
N VAL A 229 0.45 27.95 0.57
CA VAL A 229 0.18 28.42 -0.78
C VAL A 229 -1.31 28.65 -1.02
N LYS A 230 -1.61 29.63 -1.86
CA LYS A 230 -2.97 29.86 -2.37
C LYS A 230 -3.30 28.84 -3.46
N GLU A 231 -4.58 28.71 -3.80
CA GLU A 231 -5.05 27.76 -4.83
C GLU A 231 -4.40 27.99 -6.21
N TRP A 232 -4.17 29.24 -6.62
CA TRP A 232 -3.51 29.54 -7.90
C TRP A 232 -2.00 29.20 -7.87
N GLU A 233 -1.36 29.24 -6.70
CA GLU A 233 0.04 28.85 -6.49
C GLU A 233 0.20 27.33 -6.45
N LEU A 234 -0.80 26.63 -5.89
CA LEU A 234 -0.85 25.18 -5.81
C LEU A 234 -0.65 24.55 -7.19
N LYS A 235 -1.38 25.03 -8.20
CA LYS A 235 -1.27 24.53 -9.57
C LYS A 235 0.17 24.62 -10.10
N LYS A 236 0.82 25.77 -9.91
CA LYS A 236 2.23 25.98 -10.31
C LYS A 236 3.17 25.02 -9.60
N ILE A 237 3.02 24.84 -8.29
CA ILE A 237 3.84 23.91 -7.50
C ILE A 237 3.67 22.47 -7.97
N LEU A 238 2.44 22.04 -8.24
CA LEU A 238 2.13 20.70 -8.73
C LEU A 238 2.62 20.47 -10.16
N CYS A 239 2.70 21.51 -11.00
CA CYS A 239 3.38 21.48 -12.29
C CYS A 239 4.92 21.47 -12.17
N GLY A 240 5.46 21.69 -10.96
CA GLY A 240 6.89 21.77 -10.70
C GLY A 240 7.53 23.10 -11.12
N GLU A 241 6.72 24.16 -11.19
CA GLU A 241 7.13 25.53 -11.47
C GLU A 241 7.59 26.27 -10.20
N CYS A 242 8.16 27.45 -10.39
CA CYS A 242 8.53 28.36 -9.31
C CYS A 242 7.38 29.32 -8.99
N ILE A 243 7.21 29.67 -7.72
CA ILE A 243 6.40 30.81 -7.29
C ILE A 243 7.33 31.98 -6.98
N LYS A 244 7.06 33.17 -7.52
CA LYS A 244 7.73 34.40 -7.09
C LYS A 244 7.10 34.88 -5.79
N ARG A 245 7.85 34.84 -4.70
CA ARG A 245 7.42 35.27 -3.37
C ARG A 245 8.64 35.68 -2.59
N HIS A 246 8.64 36.88 -2.04
CA HIS A 246 9.72 37.31 -1.17
C HIS A 246 9.58 36.62 0.18
N ASN A 247 10.56 35.79 0.53
CA ASN A 247 10.48 34.93 1.72
C ASN A 247 11.50 35.32 2.80
N GLY A 248 12.58 36.01 2.44
CA GLY A 248 13.59 36.48 3.40
C GLY A 248 14.53 35.41 3.97
N PHE A 249 14.41 34.14 3.53
CA PHE A 249 15.27 33.02 3.94
C PHE A 249 15.65 32.14 2.74
N ASP A 250 16.74 31.37 2.88
CA ASP A 250 17.26 30.44 1.88
C ASP A 250 17.36 29.02 2.47
N GLU A 251 16.26 28.28 2.44
CA GLU A 251 16.08 27.01 3.16
C GLU A 251 15.10 26.06 2.45
N PHE A 252 15.17 24.78 2.81
CA PHE A 252 14.13 23.81 2.40
C PHE A 252 12.88 23.97 3.25
N VAL A 253 11.74 24.17 2.59
CA VAL A 253 10.44 24.39 3.23
C VAL A 253 9.45 23.27 2.96
N ILE A 254 8.50 23.09 3.88
CA ILE A 254 7.29 22.31 3.62
C ILE A 254 6.26 23.25 2.99
N ILE A 255 5.81 22.93 1.79
CA ILE A 255 4.72 23.64 1.14
C ILE A 255 3.42 23.01 1.61
N THR A 256 2.49 23.82 2.12
CA THR A 256 1.19 23.40 2.64
C THR A 256 0.03 24.03 1.87
N TYR A 257 -1.09 23.32 1.79
CA TYR A 257 -2.37 23.87 1.33
C TYR A 257 -3.46 23.38 2.26
N LYS A 258 -4.26 24.31 2.78
CA LYS A 258 -5.27 24.05 3.82
C LYS A 258 -4.64 23.33 5.03
N ASN A 259 -3.43 23.76 5.42
CA ASN A 259 -2.62 23.15 6.49
C ASN A 259 -2.19 21.68 6.26
N LEU A 260 -2.36 21.15 5.04
CA LEU A 260 -1.90 19.82 4.68
C LEU A 260 -0.54 19.91 3.99
N PRO A 261 0.49 19.17 4.47
CA PRO A 261 1.77 19.08 3.79
C PRO A 261 1.62 18.47 2.40
N LEU A 262 2.06 19.20 1.38
CA LEU A 262 1.97 18.78 -0.01
C LEU A 262 3.29 18.28 -0.56
N SER A 263 4.34 19.08 -0.38
CA SER A 263 5.62 18.85 -1.05
C SER A 263 6.74 19.62 -0.35
N VAL A 264 7.96 19.34 -0.78
CA VAL A 264 9.14 20.09 -0.38
C VAL A 264 9.41 21.19 -1.40
N GLY A 265 9.67 22.40 -0.90
CA GLY A 265 10.17 23.52 -1.69
C GLY A 265 11.60 23.87 -1.31
N HIS A 266 12.29 24.56 -2.20
CA HIS A 266 13.48 25.33 -1.85
C HIS A 266 13.13 26.81 -2.00
N ALA A 267 12.97 27.50 -0.88
CA ALA A 267 12.70 28.92 -0.86
C ALA A 267 14.04 29.65 -0.84
N ASN A 268 14.21 30.60 -1.75
CA ASN A 268 15.27 31.59 -1.68
C ASN A 268 14.64 32.97 -1.43
N LYS A 269 15.45 34.04 -1.53
CA LYS A 269 15.01 35.41 -1.27
C LYS A 269 13.76 35.81 -2.04
N ASP A 270 13.62 35.41 -3.30
CA ASP A 270 12.62 35.97 -4.23
C ASP A 270 11.66 34.93 -4.84
N GLU A 271 11.97 33.64 -4.70
CA GLU A 271 11.17 32.56 -5.27
C GLU A 271 11.17 31.29 -4.41
N ILE A 272 10.18 30.46 -4.67
CA ILE A 272 10.04 29.13 -4.10
C ILE A 272 10.06 28.14 -5.25
N LYS A 273 11.10 27.31 -5.29
CA LYS A 273 11.25 26.25 -6.30
C LYS A 273 10.56 24.99 -5.80
N SER A 274 9.54 24.52 -6.54
CA SER A 274 8.93 23.22 -6.29
C SER A 274 9.91 22.07 -6.52
N THR A 275 10.00 21.14 -5.56
CA THR A 275 10.78 19.91 -5.73
C THR A 275 9.90 18.67 -5.95
N VAL A 276 8.63 18.87 -6.36
CA VAL A 276 7.73 17.78 -6.72
C VAL A 276 8.39 16.88 -7.76
N LYS A 277 8.42 15.57 -7.46
CA LYS A 277 9.02 14.54 -8.31
C LYS A 277 8.44 14.64 -9.72
N ARG A 278 9.30 14.68 -10.75
CA ARG A 278 8.88 14.87 -12.17
C ARG A 278 7.77 13.92 -12.61
N ALA A 279 7.81 12.66 -12.16
CA ALA A 279 6.81 11.63 -12.47
C ALA A 279 5.42 11.88 -11.85
N ARG A 280 5.32 12.78 -10.86
CA ARG A 280 4.06 13.14 -10.18
C ARG A 280 3.61 14.56 -10.47
N ARG A 281 4.31 15.26 -11.37
CA ARG A 281 3.89 16.60 -11.77
C ARG A 281 2.61 16.50 -12.57
N ILE A 282 1.66 17.37 -12.27
CA ILE A 282 0.44 17.48 -13.07
C ILE A 282 0.86 18.07 -14.42
N ARG A 283 0.50 17.37 -15.48
CA ARG A 283 0.55 17.88 -16.85
C ARG A 283 -0.89 18.18 -17.21
N GLU A 284 -1.39 19.35 -16.87
CA GLU A 284 -2.63 19.76 -17.49
C GLU A 284 -2.37 20.07 -18.97
N PRO A 285 -3.30 19.76 -19.87
CA PRO A 285 -3.38 20.48 -21.12
C PRO A 285 -3.64 21.95 -20.76
N LEU A 286 -2.83 22.86 -21.28
CA LEU A 286 -3.12 24.30 -21.24
C LEU A 286 -4.43 24.53 -22.00
N ASN A 287 -5.55 24.55 -21.29
CA ASN A 287 -6.85 25.05 -21.77
C ASN A 287 -7.34 26.10 -20.77
#